data_AF-A0A9X1RMA8-F1
#
_entry.id   AF-A0A9X1RMA8-F1
#
_cell.length_a   1.000
_cell.length_b   1.000
_cell.length_c   1.000
_cell.angle_alpha   90.00
_cell.angle_beta   90.00
_cell.angle_gamma   90.00
#
_symmetry.space_group_name_H-M   'P 1'
#
loop_
_entity.id
_entity.type
_entity.pdbx_description
1 polymer ?
#
loop_
_entity_poly.entity_id
_entity_poly.type
_entity_poly.pdbx_seq_one_letter_code
_entity_poly.pdbx_strand_id
1 'polypeptide(L)' 'MPVSASSQPDSDHLEAAADQAIEACGGDAREAVKALIVANEFLERRLEELASPGYARGRVLPRDRKDWYD' A
#
# COMPACT_ATOMS: atom_id res chain seq x y z
N MET A 1 -8.62 -28.35 -4.63
CA MET A 1 -8.26 -27.02 -4.11
C MET A 1 -9.53 -26.18 -4.02
N PRO A 2 -9.93 -25.66 -2.85
CA PRO A 2 -11.07 -24.75 -2.78
C PRO A 2 -10.65 -23.40 -3.37
N VAL A 3 -11.50 -22.84 -4.23
CA VAL A 3 -11.36 -21.49 -4.77
C VAL A 3 -11.52 -20.51 -3.60
N SER A 4 -10.44 -19.85 -3.20
CA SER A 4 -10.50 -18.73 -2.26
C SER A 4 -11.35 -17.64 -2.91
N ALA A 5 -12.55 -17.44 -2.39
CA ALA A 5 -13.38 -16.29 -2.73
C ALA A 5 -12.66 -15.02 -2.25
N SER A 6 -11.88 -14.40 -3.14
CA SER A 6 -11.24 -13.11 -2.88
C SER A 6 -12.28 -11.99 -2.93
N SER A 7 -12.59 -11.47 -1.76
CA SER A 7 -12.81 -10.05 -1.44
C SER A 7 -13.37 -9.13 -2.54
N GLN A 8 -14.69 -9.15 -2.77
CA GLN A 8 -15.37 -8.08 -3.50
C GLN A 8 -15.53 -6.73 -2.73
N PRO A 9 -15.67 -6.66 -1.38
CA PRO A 9 -15.87 -5.37 -0.70
C PRO A 9 -14.62 -4.48 -0.68
N ASP A 10 -13.42 -5.03 -0.92
CA ASP A 10 -12.18 -4.25 -0.92
C ASP A 10 -12.05 -3.36 -2.17
N SER A 11 -12.64 -3.78 -3.30
CA SER A 11 -12.58 -3.01 -4.55
C SER A 11 -13.43 -1.75 -4.49
N ASP A 12 -14.68 -1.84 -4.03
CA ASP A 12 -15.58 -0.69 -3.94
C ASP A 12 -15.07 0.36 -2.95
N HIS A 13 -14.45 -0.10 -1.85
CA HIS A 13 -13.81 0.77 -0.88
C HIS A 13 -12.56 1.46 -1.46
N LEU A 14 -11.77 0.76 -2.26
CA LEU A 14 -10.60 1.33 -2.95
C LEU A 14 -11.02 2.39 -3.96
N GLU A 15 -12.04 2.13 -4.77
CA GLU A 15 -12.58 3.11 -5.73
C GLU A 15 -13.09 4.37 -5.01
N ALA A 16 -13.87 4.21 -3.93
CA ALA A 16 -14.36 5.34 -3.15
C ALA A 16 -13.23 6.15 -2.48
N ALA A 17 -12.15 5.51 -2.05
CA ALA A 17 -10.99 6.18 -1.49
C ALA A 17 -10.18 6.92 -2.57
N ALA A 18 -10.09 6.36 -3.78
CA ALA A 18 -9.46 7.00 -4.92
C ALA A 18 -10.21 8.28 -5.33
N ASP A 19 -11.54 8.21 -5.42
CA ASP A 19 -12.39 9.37 -5.70
C ASP A 19 -12.19 10.50 -4.68
N GLN A 20 -12.16 10.16 -3.39
CA GLN A 20 -11.90 11.13 -2.32
C GLN A 20 -10.52 11.78 -2.42
N ALA A 21 -9.48 10.99 -2.75
CA ALA A 21 -8.12 11.52 -2.92
C ALA A 21 -8.03 12.47 -4.13
N ILE A 22 -8.72 12.14 -5.23
CA ILE A 22 -8.79 12.97 -6.43
C ILE A 22 -9.55 14.27 -6.12
N GLU A 23 -10.69 14.20 -5.44
CA GLU A 23 -11.46 15.38 -5.02
C GLU A 23 -10.64 16.31 -4.12
N ALA A 24 -9.91 15.75 -3.14
CA ALA A 24 -9.01 16.50 -2.26
C ALA A 24 -7.87 17.24 -3.02
N CYS A 25 -7.51 16.75 -4.21
CA CYS A 25 -6.51 17.36 -5.09
C CYS A 25 -7.13 18.24 -6.18
N GLY A 26 -8.38 18.66 -6.02
CA GLY A 26 -9.06 19.54 -6.97
C GLY A 26 -9.47 18.86 -8.28
N GLY A 27 -9.60 17.53 -8.27
CA GLY A 27 -9.98 16.74 -9.45
C GLY A 27 -8.80 16.31 -10.33
N ASP A 28 -7.57 16.68 -10.00
CA ASP A 28 -6.39 16.23 -10.77
C ASP A 28 -5.82 14.92 -10.21
N ALA A 29 -6.08 13.83 -10.92
CA ALA A 29 -5.58 12.51 -10.58
C ALA A 29 -4.04 12.44 -10.56
N ARG A 30 -3.33 13.24 -11.36
CA ARG A 30 -1.86 13.29 -11.34
C ARG A 30 -1.36 13.93 -10.06
N GLU A 31 -2.00 14.99 -9.59
CA GLU A 31 -1.67 15.61 -8.31
C GLU A 31 -2.01 14.69 -7.12
N ALA A 32 -3.13 13.96 -7.19
CA ALA A 32 -3.47 12.95 -6.19
C ALA A 32 -2.42 11.83 -6.10
N VAL A 33 -1.91 11.34 -7.24
CA VAL A 33 -0.83 10.34 -7.25
C VAL A 33 0.46 10.90 -6.65
N LYS A 34 0.84 12.14 -6.98
CA LYS A 34 2.02 12.78 -6.37
C LYS A 34 1.87 12.91 -4.85
N ALA A 35 0.71 13.36 -4.39
CA ALA A 35 0.40 13.48 -2.97
C ALA A 35 0.47 12.12 -2.26
N LEU A 36 -0.06 11.07 -2.88
CA LEU A 36 -0.01 9.71 -2.34
C LEU A 36 1.43 9.17 -2.25
N ILE A 37 2.28 9.42 -3.24
CA ILE A 37 3.70 9.03 -3.19
C ILE A 37 4.39 9.71 -2.01
N VAL A 38 4.21 11.03 -1.85
CA VAL A 38 4.80 11.77 -0.72
C VAL A 38 4.27 11.26 0.63
N ALA A 39 2.97 10.96 0.72
CA ALA A 39 2.37 10.40 1.92
C ALA A 39 2.93 9.02 2.26
N ASN A 40 3.12 8.16 1.26
CA ASN A 40 3.72 6.84 1.44
C ASN A 40 5.16 6.94 1.93
N GLU A 41 6.00 7.78 1.31
CA GLU A 41 7.37 8.01 1.79
C GLU A 41 7.41 8.50 3.24
N PHE A 42 6.47 9.38 3.63
CA PHE A 42 6.36 9.84 5.01
C PHE A 42 6.00 8.69 5.96
N LEU A 43 5.02 7.87 5.61
CA LEU A 43 4.59 6.73 6.42
C LEU A 43 5.69 5.68 6.55
N GLU A 44 6.44 5.41 5.48
CA GLU A 44 7.60 4.51 5.50
C GLU A 44 8.66 5.00 6.48
N ARG A 45 9.04 6.28 6.42
CA ARG A 45 9.99 6.88 7.39
C ARG A 45 9.47 6.81 8.82
N ARG A 46 8.18 7.09 9.05
CA ARG A 46 7.56 6.97 10.38
C ARG A 46 7.58 5.54 10.90
N LEU A 47 7.36 4.56 10.02
CA LEU A 47 7.46 3.15 10.38
C LEU A 47 8.90 2.77 10.71
N GLU A 48 9.89 3.27 9.99
CA GLU A 48 11.30 3.07 10.31
C GLU A 48 11.67 3.66 11.67
N GLU A 49 11.19 4.87 11.98
CA GLU A 49 11.39 5.53 13.28
C GLU A 49 10.77 4.73 14.45
N LEU A 50 9.61 4.10 14.22
CA LEU A 50 8.86 3.36 15.23
C LEU A 50 9.18 1.86 15.26
N ALA A 51 9.90 1.35 14.27
CA ALA A 51 10.25 -0.07 14.18
C ALA A 51 11.28 -0.43 15.25
N SER A 52 10.89 -1.29 16.19
CA SER A 52 11.88 -1.96 17.05
C SER A 52 12.82 -2.84 16.21
N PRO A 53 14.05 -3.16 16.67
CA PRO A 53 14.97 -4.06 15.98
C PRO A 53 14.41 -5.47 15.72
N GLY A 54 13.31 -5.85 16.37
CA GLY A 54 12.58 -7.09 16.11
C GLY A 54 11.59 -6.98 14.94
N TYR A 55 10.99 -5.81 14.72
CA TYR A 55 10.02 -5.56 13.64
C TYR A 55 10.68 -5.51 12.25
N ALA A 56 11.88 -4.92 12.15
CA ALA A 56 12.64 -4.85 10.90
C ALA A 56 13.08 -6.23 10.36
N ARG A 57 13.29 -7.23 11.24
CA ARG A 57 13.78 -8.57 10.86
C ARG A 57 12.75 -9.44 10.12
N GLY A 58 11.46 -9.09 10.15
CA GLY A 58 10.39 -9.88 9.54
C GLY A 58 9.93 -9.41 8.16
N ARG A 59 10.20 -8.15 7.78
CA ARG A 59 9.63 -7.54 6.56
C ARG A 59 10.64 -7.12 5.49
N VAL A 60 11.93 -7.00 5.80
CA VAL A 60 12.94 -6.55 4.82
C VAL A 60 13.37 -7.66 3.86
N LEU A 61 13.18 -8.93 4.20
CA LEU A 61 13.37 -10.04 3.27
C LEU A 61 12.33 -11.14 3.52
N PRO A 62 11.56 -11.57 2.52
CA PRO A 62 10.95 -12.88 2.55
C PRO A 62 12.05 -13.93 2.68
N ARG A 63 11.91 -14.87 3.63
CA ARG A 63 12.88 -15.94 3.88
C ARG A 63 13.04 -16.92 2.72
N ASP A 64 12.18 -16.86 1.72
CA ASP A 64 12.37 -17.57 0.46
C ASP A 64 11.66 -16.79 -0.65
N ARG A 65 12.42 -16.36 -1.66
CA ARG A 65 11.98 -15.59 -2.84
C ARG A 65 12.40 -16.35 -4.10
N LYS A 66 12.03 -17.63 -4.20
CA LYS A 66 12.50 -18.49 -5.29
C LYS A 66 11.44 -18.76 -6.38
N ASP A 67 10.29 -18.11 -6.32
CA ASP A 67 9.12 -18.45 -7.15
C ASP A 67 8.49 -17.25 -7.87
N TRP A 68 9.11 -16.07 -7.88
CA TRP A 68 8.49 -14.87 -8.47
C TRP A 68 8.70 -14.72 -10.00
N TYR A 69 9.56 -15.52 -10.63
CA TYR A 69 9.86 -15.42 -12.07
C TYR A 69 10.02 -16.79 -12.75
N ASP A 70 9.19 -17.77 -12.37
CA ASP A 70 8.96 -19.02 -13.12
C ASP A 70 7.47 -19.15 -13.47
#